data_AF-A0A7K2Z7Z9-F1
#
_entry.id   AF-A0A7K2Z7Z9-F1
#
_cell.length_a   1.000
_cell.length_b   1.000
_cell.length_c   1.000
_cell.angle_alpha   90.00
_cell.angle_beta   90.00
_cell.angle_gamma   90.00
#
_symmetry.space_group_name_H-M   'P 1'
#
loop_
_entity.id
_entity.type
_entity.pdbx_description
1 polymer ?
#
loop_
_entity_poly.entity_id
_entity_poly.type
_entity_poly.pdbx_seq_one_letter_code
_entity_poly.pdbx_strand_id
1 'polypeptide(L)'
;MTQLEIIRVSRLTGSLVPMSVWIDSQQVGTLGSGGSLKHIVTPGVHRVACGLDQAGSKAGAEEFDVSAGRRLVIVVSLSKWNGKPSFSAEYA
;
A
#
# COMPACT_ATOMS: atom_id res chain seq x y z
N MET A 1 -1.70 -19.18 6.05
CA MET A 1 -0.92 -17.96 5.80
C MET A 1 -1.06 -17.58 4.34
N THR A 2 -1.12 -16.29 4.03
CA THR A 2 -1.29 -15.78 2.67
C THR A 2 -0.46 -14.52 2.48
N GLN A 3 -0.02 -14.26 1.25
CA GLN A 3 0.83 -13.12 0.93
C GLN A 3 0.02 -11.96 0.37
N LEU A 4 0.26 -10.78 0.93
CA LEU A 4 -0.21 -9.50 0.42
C LEU A 4 1.02 -8.73 -0.11
N GLU A 5 0.94 -8.24 -1.34
CA GLU A 5 2.01 -7.48 -1.99
C GLU A 5 1.52 -6.07 -2.31
N ILE A 6 2.09 -5.06 -1.66
CA ILE A 6 1.79 -3.65 -1.91
C ILE A 6 2.82 -3.10 -2.88
N ILE A 7 2.38 -2.54 -3.99
CA ILE A 7 3.23 -1.94 -5.02
C ILE A 7 2.92 -0.45 -5.11
N ARG A 8 3.93 0.40 -4.96
CA ARG A 8 3.78 1.83 -5.23
C ARG A 8 4.09 2.10 -6.70
N VAL A 9 3.15 2.69 -7.44
CA VAL A 9 3.37 3.06 -8.84
C VAL A 9 4.54 4.05 -8.97
N SER A 10 5.42 3.79 -9.93
CA SER A 10 6.53 4.68 -10.27
C SER A 10 6.00 6.00 -10.86
N ARG A 11 6.40 7.13 -10.28
CA ARG A 11 6.08 8.48 -10.77
C ARG A 11 7.25 9.42 -10.47
N LEU A 12 7.54 10.32 -11.40
CA LEU A 12 8.58 11.34 -11.23
C LEU A 12 8.28 12.31 -10.07
N THR A 13 7.02 12.71 -9.92
CA THR A 13 6.56 13.62 -8.86
C THR A 13 6.40 12.88 -7.53
N GLY A 14 7.07 13.35 -6.49
CA GLY A 14 7.06 12.72 -5.16
C GLY A 14 7.92 11.46 -5.05
N SER A 15 8.78 11.19 -6.05
CA SER A 15 9.61 9.97 -6.13
C SER A 15 10.56 9.80 -4.94
N LEU A 16 11.08 10.91 -4.43
CA LEU A 16 12.06 10.97 -3.35
C LEU A 16 11.44 10.86 -1.95
N VAL A 17 10.11 10.97 -1.84
CA VAL A 17 9.42 10.91 -0.55
C VAL A 17 8.98 9.45 -0.32
N PRO A 18 9.43 8.79 0.76
CA PRO A 18 8.98 7.45 1.09
C PRO A 18 7.49 7.44 1.46
N MET A 19 6.84 6.32 1.18
CA MET A 19 5.45 6.07 1.56
C MET A 19 5.43 5.02 2.67
N SER A 20 5.01 5.38 3.87
CA SER A 20 4.76 4.43 4.94
C SER A 20 3.53 3.58 4.63
N VAL A 21 3.60 2.30 4.98
CA VAL A 21 2.55 1.30 4.78
C VAL A 21 2.18 0.69 6.12
N TRP A 22 0.88 0.62 6.39
CA TRP A 22 0.31 -0.03 7.57
C TRP A 22 -0.69 -1.10 7.15
N ILE A 23 -0.68 -2.21 7.86
CA ILE A 23 -1.68 -3.28 7.74
C ILE A 23 -2.26 -3.47 9.14
N ASP A 24 -3.58 -3.35 9.26
CA ASP A 24 -4.32 -3.40 10.53
C ASP A 24 -3.73 -2.49 11.61
N SER A 25 -3.37 -1.27 11.20
CA SER A 25 -2.73 -0.22 12.03
C SER A 25 -1.29 -0.51 12.46
N GLN A 26 -0.71 -1.67 12.12
CA GLN A 26 0.70 -1.96 12.34
C GLN A 26 1.53 -1.48 11.15
N GLN A 27 2.58 -0.69 11.40
CA GLN A 27 3.49 -0.27 10.35
C GLN A 27 4.32 -1.47 9.89
N VAL A 28 4.25 -1.81 8.60
CA VAL A 28 4.94 -2.96 8.03
C VAL A 28 6.19 -2.58 7.25
N GLY A 29 6.31 -1.30 6.86
CA GLY A 29 7.50 -0.77 6.22
C GLY A 29 7.24 0.50 5.42
N THR A 30 8.23 0.89 4.62
CA THR A 30 8.17 2.05 3.73
C THR A 30 8.46 1.65 2.29
N LEU A 31 7.86 2.39 1.36
CA LEU A 31 7.97 2.17 -0.08
C LEU A 31 8.48 3.41 -0.80
N GLY A 32 9.62 3.25 -1.47
CA GLY A 32 10.07 4.17 -2.50
C GLY A 32 9.18 4.12 -3.74
N SER A 33 9.28 5.10 -4.63
CA SER A 33 8.55 5.10 -5.89
C SER A 33 8.93 3.90 -6.76
N GLY A 34 7.94 3.18 -7.30
CA GLY A 34 8.16 1.93 -8.04
C GLY A 34 8.48 0.71 -7.17
N GLY A 35 8.57 0.87 -5.84
CA GLY A 35 8.90 -0.21 -4.91
C GLY A 35 7.72 -1.12 -4.59
N SER A 36 8.03 -2.33 -4.11
CA SER A 36 7.06 -3.32 -3.64
C SER A 36 7.41 -3.84 -2.24
N LEU A 37 6.40 -4.10 -1.42
CA LEU A 37 6.53 -4.67 -0.08
C LEU A 37 5.63 -5.90 0.02
N LYS A 38 6.20 -7.02 0.46
CA LYS A 38 5.48 -8.27 0.69
C LYS A 38 5.29 -8.48 2.18
N HIS A 39 4.07 -8.86 2.58
CA HIS A 39 3.75 -9.16 3.95
C HIS A 39 2.90 -10.43 4.02
N ILE A 40 3.12 -11.24 5.06
CA ILE A 40 2.33 -12.45 5.30
C ILE A 40 1.23 -12.11 6.28
N VAL A 41 0.00 -12.39 5.88
CA VAL A 41 -1.21 -12.19 6.67
C VAL A 41 -1.98 -13.50 6.84
N THR A 42 -2.88 -13.51 7.81
CA THR A 42 -3.92 -14.55 7.88
C THR A 42 -4.95 -14.32 6.76
N PRO A 43 -5.69 -15.33 6.33
CA PRO A 43 -6.86 -15.10 5.48
C PRO A 43 -7.92 -14.27 6.23
N GLY A 44 -8.57 -13.35 5.54
CA GLY A 44 -9.59 -12.47 6.12
C GLY A 44 -9.52 -11.04 5.60
N VAL A 45 -10.34 -10.16 6.19
CA VAL A 45 -10.36 -8.74 5.84
C VAL A 45 -9.23 -8.02 6.57
N HIS A 46 -8.37 -7.36 5.79
CA HIS A 46 -7.25 -6.57 6.28
C HIS A 46 -7.40 -5.11 5.85
N ARG A 47 -7.19 -4.19 6.78
CA ARG A 47 -7.18 -2.75 6.48
C ARG A 47 -5.77 -2.33 6.09
N VAL A 48 -5.60 -1.94 4.84
CA VAL A 48 -4.33 -1.42 4.33
C VAL A 48 -4.40 0.10 4.30
N ALA A 49 -3.45 0.75 4.98
CA ALA A 49 -3.29 2.19 4.96
C ALA A 49 -1.93 2.57 4.39
N CYS A 50 -1.87 3.70 3.70
CA CYS A 50 -0.65 4.25 3.11
C CYS A 50 -0.63 5.77 3.32
N GLY A 51 0.57 6.34 3.36
CA GLY A 51 0.76 7.78 3.48
C GLY A 51 2.19 8.17 3.13
N LEU A 52 2.35 9.30 2.42
CA LEU A 52 3.67 9.87 2.20
C LEU A 52 4.21 10.48 3.50
N ASP A 53 5.49 10.27 3.75
CA ASP A 53 6.21 10.86 4.90
C ASP A 53 6.60 12.32 4.59
N GLN A 54 5.62 13.13 4.19
CA GLN A 54 5.78 14.54 3.85
C GLN A 54 4.65 15.35 4.47
N ALA A 55 5.00 16.46 5.13
CA ALA A 55 4.05 17.37 5.74
C ALA A 55 3.00 17.86 4.72
N GLY A 56 1.73 17.83 5.13
CA GLY A 56 0.59 18.23 4.29
C GLY A 56 0.08 17.14 3.33
N SER A 57 0.74 15.99 3.23
CA SER A 57 0.23 14.85 2.47
C SER A 57 -0.94 14.19 3.19
N LYS A 58 -1.93 13.73 2.42
CA LYS A 58 -3.06 12.97 2.98
C LYS A 58 -2.76 11.48 2.98
N ALA A 59 -3.08 10.80 4.07
CA ALA A 59 -3.11 9.34 4.12
C ALA A 59 -4.39 8.79 3.45
N GLY A 60 -4.36 7.52 3.06
CA GLY A 60 -5.50 6.77 2.54
C GLY A 60 -5.53 5.39 3.18
N ALA A 61 -6.72 4.82 3.33
CA ALA A 61 -6.89 3.46 3.82
C ALA A 61 -8.09 2.78 3.13
N GLU A 62 -7.98 1.48 2.92
CA GLU A 62 -9.02 0.65 2.31
C GLU A 62 -8.94 -0.78 2.87
N GLU A 63 -10.08 -1.47 2.88
CA GLU A 63 -10.20 -2.85 3.37
C GLU A 63 -10.16 -3.82 2.20
N PHE A 64 -9.41 -4.90 2.36
CA PHE A 64 -9.25 -5.93 1.35
C PHE A 64 -9.53 -7.30 1.96
N ASP A 65 -10.41 -8.07 1.32
CA ASP A 65 -10.60 -9.47 1.65
C ASP A 65 -9.48 -10.31 1.02
N VAL A 66 -8.72 -11.00 1.87
CA VAL A 66 -7.56 -11.80 1.49
C VAL A 66 -7.90 -13.29 1.60
N SER A 67 -8.08 -13.93 0.44
CA SER A 67 -8.39 -15.36 0.37
C SER A 67 -7.20 -16.25 0.73
N ALA A 68 -7.47 -17.36 1.41
CA ALA A 68 -6.45 -18.36 1.74
C ALA A 68 -5.74 -18.92 0.49
N GLY A 69 -4.42 -19.02 0.56
CA GLY A 69 -3.58 -19.67 -0.45
C GLY A 69 -3.39 -18.86 -1.74
N ARG A 70 -3.88 -17.62 -1.80
CA ARG A 70 -3.80 -16.78 -3.00
C ARG A 70 -3.08 -15.48 -2.70
N ARG A 71 -2.18 -15.04 -3.56
CA ARG A 71 -1.51 -13.75 -3.38
C ARG A 71 -2.44 -12.63 -3.82
N LEU A 72 -2.64 -11.62 -2.96
CA LEU A 72 -3.32 -10.39 -3.32
C LEU A 72 -2.27 -9.30 -3.61
N VAL A 73 -2.34 -8.70 -4.80
CA VAL A 73 -1.47 -7.58 -5.20
C VAL A 73 -2.28 -6.29 -5.12
N ILE A 74 -1.82 -5.34 -4.31
CA ILE A 74 -2.43 -4.03 -4.12
C ILE A 74 -1.51 -2.98 -4.75
N VAL A 75 -1.98 -2.35 -5.80
CA VAL A 75 -1.30 -1.25 -6.49
C VAL A 75 -1.76 0.08 -5.91
N VAL A 76 -0.80 0.87 -5.44
CA VAL A 76 -1.01 2.17 -4.82
C VAL A 76 -0.53 3.27 -5.75
N SER A 77 -1.45 4.15 -6.13
CA SER A 77 -1.18 5.38 -6.87
C SER A 77 -1.37 6.58 -5.96
N LEU A 78 -0.53 7.60 -6.10
CA LEU A 78 -0.60 8.82 -5.29
C LEU A 78 -1.12 9.99 -6.12
N SER A 79 -2.10 10.72 -5.59
CA SER A 79 -2.59 11.96 -6.18
C SER A 79 -1.46 12.98 -6.33
N LYS A 80 -1.37 13.60 -7.52
CA LYS A 80 -0.37 14.64 -7.81
C LYS A 80 -0.57 15.92 -6.99
N TRP A 81 -1.79 16.15 -6.49
CA TRP A 81 -2.17 17.41 -5.85
C TRP A 81 -1.95 17.43 -4.34
N ASN A 82 -2.14 16.30 -3.66
CA ASN A 82 -2.14 16.23 -2.19
C ASN A 82 -1.53 14.93 -1.65
N GLY A 83 -0.87 14.14 -2.52
CA GLY A 83 -0.24 12.88 -2.12
C GLY A 83 -1.22 11.80 -1.68
N LYS A 84 -2.54 12.01 -1.77
CA LYS A 84 -3.53 11.04 -1.29
C LYS A 84 -3.40 9.72 -2.06
N PRO A 85 -3.27 8.57 -1.39
CA PRO A 85 -3.29 7.25 -2.01
C PRO A 85 -4.66 6.88 -2.59
N SER A 86 -4.62 6.14 -3.69
CA SER A 86 -5.72 5.37 -4.25
C SER A 86 -5.25 3.94 -4.48
N PHE A 87 -6.11 2.96 -4.23
CA PHE A 87 -5.77 1.56 -4.26
C PHE A 87 -6.49 0.85 -5.41
N SER A 88 -5.87 -0.19 -5.94
CA SER A 88 -6.45 -1.15 -6.85
C SER A 88 -5.87 -2.51 -6.50
N ALA A 89 -6.71 -3.55 -6.46
CA ALA A 89 -6.29 -4.87 -6.01
C ALA A 89 -6.66 -5.94 -7.03
N GLU A 90 -5.72 -6.85 -7.27
CA GLU A 90 -5.90 -7.99 -8.16
C GLU A 90 -5.28 -9.24 -7.52
N TYR A 91 -5.92 -10.39 -7.70
CA TYR A 91 -5.34 -11.66 -7.32
C TYR A 91 -4.33 -12.10 -8.38
N ALA A 92 -3.16 -12.52 -7.92
CA ALA A 92 -2.08 -13.00 -8.78
C ALA A 92 -1.74 -14.48 -8.53
#